data_AF-A0A9D6UUC5-F1
#
_entry.id   AF-A0A9D6UUC5-F1
#
_cell.length_a   1.000
_cell.length_b   1.000
_cell.length_c   1.000
_cell.angle_alpha   90.00
_cell.angle_beta   90.00
_cell.angle_gamma   90.00
#
_symmetry.space_group_name_H-M   'P 1'
#
loop_
_entity.id
_entity.type
_entity.pdbx_description
1 polymer ?
#
loop_
_entity_poly.entity_id
_entity_poly.type
_entity_poly.pdbx_seq_one_letter_code
_entity_poly.pdbx_strand_id
1 'polypeptide(L)' 'MASAAQPVGDPEEQDLPLYNEAGVDLTLVRWMLSLTPQERLAWLQGHANATTRLMEIAARKEL' A
#
# COMPACT_ATOMS: atom_id res chain seq x y z
N MET A 1 22.34 5.84 26.63
CA MET A 1 22.76 6.05 25.23
C MET A 1 21.56 5.74 24.36
N ALA A 2 21.03 6.72 23.61
CA ALA A 2 19.87 6.50 22.76
C ALA A 2 20.30 5.63 21.57
N SER A 3 19.71 4.44 21.44
CA SER A 3 19.81 3.63 20.23
C SER A 3 18.98 4.32 19.16
N ALA A 4 19.64 4.97 18.20
CA ALA A 4 18.97 5.45 17.00
C ALA A 4 18.45 4.20 16.27
N ALA A 5 17.14 4.04 16.22
CA ALA A 5 16.51 3.02 15.40
C ALA A 5 17.05 3.20 13.98
N GLN A 6 17.87 2.25 13.52
CA GLN A 6 18.35 2.30 12.15
C GLN A 6 17.14 2.23 11.21
N PRO A 7 17.13 3.01 10.12
CA PRO A 7 16.07 2.89 9.14
C PRO A 7 16.07 1.46 8.59
N VAL A 8 14.95 0.78 8.75
CA VAL A 8 14.71 -0.55 8.18
C VAL A 8 14.46 -0.34 6.68
N GLY A 9 15.49 -0.49 5.86
CA GLY A 9 15.38 -0.39 4.40
C GLY A 9 16.75 -0.34 3.73
N ASP A 10 16.83 -0.78 2.48
CA ASP A 10 18.04 -0.63 1.67
C ASP A 10 18.39 0.87 1.57
N PRO A 11 19.67 1.25 1.75
CA PRO A 11 20.07 2.66 1.76
C PRO A 11 19.76 3.37 0.43
N GLU A 12 19.69 2.63 -0.68
CA GLU A 12 19.30 3.17 -1.99
C GLU A 12 17.80 3.49 -2.10
N GLU A 13 16.93 2.85 -1.32
CA GLU A 13 15.49 3.16 -1.32
C GLU A 13 15.17 4.48 -0.62
N GLN A 14 16.04 4.93 0.30
CA GLN A 14 15.84 6.17 1.08
C GLN A 14 16.01 7.44 0.24
N ASP A 15 16.76 7.36 -0.87
CA ASP A 15 17.02 8.50 -1.77
C ASP A 15 16.03 8.59 -2.95
N LEU A 16 15.11 7.63 -3.08
CA LEU A 16 14.13 7.65 -4.15
C LEU A 16 13.00 8.66 -3.83
N PRO A 17 12.53 9.42 -4.84
CA PRO A 17 11.48 10.41 -4.63
C PRO A 17 10.20 9.75 -4.10
N LEU A 18 9.57 10.38 -3.10
CA LEU A 18 8.28 9.97 -2.53
C LEU A 18 7.11 10.31 -3.46
N TYR A 19 7.22 11.40 -4.20
CA TYR A 19 6.18 11.89 -5.12
C TYR A 19 6.77 12.13 -6.51
N ASN A 20 5.98 11.93 -7.56
CA ASN A 20 6.35 12.38 -8.91
C ASN A 20 5.98 13.86 -9.14
N GLU A 21 6.33 14.41 -10.32
CA GLU A 21 6.03 15.80 -10.70
C GLU A 21 4.54 16.15 -10.67
N ALA A 22 3.67 15.16 -10.80
CA ALA A 22 2.21 15.30 -10.71
C ALA A 22 1.68 15.18 -9.26
N GLY A 23 2.55 15.02 -8.26
CA GLY A 23 2.17 14.86 -6.85
C GLY A 23 1.66 13.47 -6.47
N VAL A 24 1.85 12.46 -7.32
CA VAL A 24 1.45 11.07 -7.05
C VAL A 24 2.42 10.41 -6.08
N ASP A 25 1.91 9.87 -4.97
CA ASP A 25 2.68 9.08 -4.01
C ASP A 25 3.19 7.78 -4.65
N LEU A 26 4.51 7.63 -4.69
CA LEU A 26 5.19 6.50 -5.31
C LEU A 26 5.40 5.33 -4.35
N THR A 27 5.13 5.49 -3.06
CA THR A 27 5.35 4.46 -2.04
C THR A 27 4.50 3.24 -2.33
N LEU A 28 3.20 3.43 -2.60
CA LEU A 28 2.29 2.34 -2.93
C LEU A 28 2.65 1.68 -4.26
N VAL A 29 3.04 2.47 -5.27
CA VAL A 29 3.45 1.97 -6.58
C VAL A 29 4.68 1.08 -6.44
N ARG A 30 5.70 1.56 -5.72
CA ARG A 30 6.96 0.84 -5.51
C ARG A 30 6.74 -0.45 -4.74
N TRP A 31 5.93 -0.39 -3.68
CA TRP A 31 5.53 -1.58 -2.94
C TRP A 31 4.75 -2.58 -3.80
N MET A 32 3.78 -2.15 -4.62
CA MET A 32 3.06 -3.07 -5.51
C MET A 32 3.97 -3.74 -6.55
N LEU A 33 5.01 -3.04 -7.00
CA LEU A 33 6.02 -3.57 -7.91
C LEU A 33 7.02 -4.52 -7.23
N SER A 34 7.23 -4.40 -5.91
CA SER A 34 8.07 -5.34 -5.15
C SER A 34 7.39 -6.69 -4.90
N LEU A 35 6.06 -6.77 -5.04
CA LEU A 35 5.30 -8.02 -4.90
C LEU A 35 5.46 -8.93 -6.11
N THR A 36 5.47 -10.24 -5.85
CA THR A 36 5.26 -11.26 -6.89
C THR A 36 3.87 -11.13 -7.52
N PRO A 37 3.65 -11.67 -8.75
CA PRO A 37 2.33 -11.66 -9.37
C PRO A 37 1.22 -12.26 -8.48
N GLN A 38 1.54 -13.32 -7.74
CA GLN A 38 0.62 -14.01 -6.84
C GLN A 38 0.26 -13.16 -5.63
N GLU A 39 1.24 -12.55 -4.97
CA GLU A 39 1.03 -11.65 -3.83
C GLU A 39 0.23 -10.42 -4.24
N ARG A 40 0.55 -9.84 -5.40
CA ARG A 40 -0.17 -8.71 -5.96
C ARG A 40 -1.65 -9.05 -6.20
N LEU A 41 -1.91 -10.22 -6.79
CA LEU A 41 -3.28 -10.68 -7.03
C LEU A 41 -4.04 -10.90 -5.70
N ALA A 42 -3.40 -11.54 -4.73
CA ALA A 42 -4.01 -11.81 -3.43
C ALA A 42 -4.38 -10.51 -2.70
N TRP A 43 -3.48 -9.51 -2.71
CA TRP A 43 -3.74 -8.22 -2.08
C TRP A 43 -4.86 -7.45 -2.78
N LEU A 44 -4.85 -7.37 -4.12
CA LEU A 44 -5.90 -6.70 -4.89
C LEU A 44 -7.27 -7.36 -4.68
N GLN A 45 -7.32 -8.69 -4.68
CA GLN A 45 -8.56 -9.42 -4.44
C GLN A 45 -9.09 -9.17 -3.02
N GLY A 46 -8.21 -9.15 -2.02
CA GLY A 46 -8.57 -8.79 -0.65
C GLY A 46 -9.18 -7.40 -0.55
N HIS A 47 -8.59 -6.43 -1.25
CA HIS A 47 -9.09 -5.05 -1.29
C HIS A 47 -10.48 -4.96 -1.95
N ALA A 48 -10.67 -5.62 -3.11
CA ALA A 48 -11.95 -5.67 -3.80
C ALA A 48 -13.05 -6.30 -2.92
N ASN A 49 -12.73 -7.41 -2.25
CA ASN A 49 -13.66 -8.09 -1.34
C ASN A 49 -14.05 -7.18 -0.16
N ALA A 50 -13.08 -6.45 0.41
CA ALA A 50 -13.33 -5.49 1.48
C ALA A 50 -14.28 -4.37 1.04
N THR A 51 -14.06 -3.78 -0.14
CA THR A 51 -14.94 -2.75 -0.70
C THR A 51 -16.37 -3.25 -0.88
N THR A 52 -16.55 -4.44 -1.48
CA THR A 52 -17.88 -5.06 -1.62
C THR A 52 -18.56 -5.25 -0.27
N ARG A 53 -17.83 -5.77 0.73
CA ARG A 53 -18.36 -5.98 2.08
C ARG A 53 -18.79 -4.67 2.74
N LEU A 54 -18.04 -3.58 2.55
CA LEU A 54 -18.42 -2.26 3.07
C LEU A 54 -19.69 -1.74 2.41
N MET A 55 -19.84 -1.92 1.09
CA MET A 55 -21.05 -1.56 0.37
C MET A 55 -22.27 -2.36 0.85
N GLU A 56 -22.11 -3.66 1.08
CA GLU A 56 -23.17 -4.50 1.64
C GLU A 56 -23.60 -4.04 3.05
N ILE A 57 -22.64 -3.68 3.90
CA ILE A 57 -22.92 -3.16 5.24
C ILE A 57 -23.67 -1.83 5.16
N ALA A 58 -23.25 -0.92 4.27
CA ALA A 58 -23.92 0.35 4.05
C ALA A 58 -25.37 0.13 3.59
N ALA A 59 -25.58 -0.74 2.60
CA ALA A 59 -26.91 -1.06 2.08
C ALA A 59 -27.84 -1.68 3.13
N ARG A 60 -27.31 -2.48 4.08
CA ARG A 60 -28.11 -3.05 5.17
C ARG A 60 -28.47 -2.06 6.28
N LYS A 61 -27.72 -0.97 6.44
CA LYS A 61 -27.99 0.07 7.44
C LYS A 61 -29.05 1.07 6.99
N GLU A 62 -29.39 1.09 5.71
CA GLU A 62 -30.44 1.95 5.13
C GLU A 62 -31.82 1.27 5.06
N LEU A 63 -31.98 0.09 5.68
CA LEU A 63 -33.23 -0.65 5.92
C LEU A 63 -33.60 -0.60 7.40
#